data_AF-A0A392T5T7-F1
#
_entry.id   AF-A0A392T5T7-F1
#
_cell.length_a   1.000
_cell.length_b   1.000
_cell.length_c   1.000
_cell.angle_alpha   90.00
_cell.angle_beta   90.00
_cell.angle_gamma   90.00
#
_symmetry.space_group_name_H-M   'P 1'
#
loop_
_entity.id
_entity.type
_entity.pdbx_description
1 polymer ?
#
loop_
_entity_poly.entity_id
_entity_poly.type
_entity_poly.pdbx_seq_one_letter_code
_entity_poly.pdbx_strand_id
1 'polypeptide(L)' 'AILPSGFSIIPDGLESRPMVITSRQQEKNTDGGSLFTVAFQILTNSSPTAKLTMESVDSVNSLVSCTLRHIRTSLNCEDG' A
#
# COMPACT_ATOMS: atom_id res chain seq x y z
N ALA A 1 -9.94 17.93 14.55
CA ALA A 1 -10.59 16.60 14.47
C ALA A 1 -9.59 15.61 13.90
N ILE A 2 -9.59 14.36 14.37
CA ILE A 2 -8.86 13.28 13.69
C ILE A 2 -9.81 12.74 12.62
N LEU A 3 -9.41 12.81 11.36
CA LEU A 3 -10.20 12.24 10.28
C LEU A 3 -9.94 10.72 10.21
N PRO A 4 -10.97 9.90 9.91
CA PRO A 4 -10.79 8.47 9.71
C PRO A 4 -9.67 8.16 8.71
N SER A 5 -8.73 7.32 9.12
CA SER A 5 -7.69 6.78 8.23
C SER A 5 -7.24 5.40 8.71
N GLY A 6 -6.71 4.59 7.81
CA GLY A 6 -6.24 3.25 8.13
C GLY A 6 -5.70 2.50 6.92
N PHE A 7 -5.17 1.30 7.17
CA PHE A 7 -4.67 0.42 6.13
C PHE A 7 -4.88 -1.05 6.51
N SER A 8 -4.79 -1.92 5.51
CA SER A 8 -4.79 -3.37 5.67
C SER A 8 -3.70 -3.97 4.77
N ILE A 9 -2.98 -4.96 5.29
CA ILE A 9 -2.03 -5.78 4.55
C ILE A 9 -2.53 -7.20 4.64
N ILE A 10 -2.82 -7.81 3.50
CA ILE A 10 -3.25 -9.20 3.42
C ILE A 10 -2.40 -9.94 2.38
N PRO A 11 -2.29 -11.28 2.46
CA PRO A 11 -1.65 -12.06 1.40
C PRO A 11 -2.30 -11.76 0.05
N ASP A 12 -1.50 -11.75 -1.03
CA ASP A 12 -2.00 -11.52 -2.39
C ASP A 12 -2.88 -12.68 -2.93
N GLY A 13 -2.98 -13.78 -2.19
CA GLY A 13 -3.77 -14.96 -2.55
C GLY A 13 -3.17 -15.77 -3.69
N LEU A 14 -1.98 -15.43 -4.16
CA LEU A 14 -1.24 -16.20 -5.14
C LEU A 14 -0.52 -17.32 -4.41
N GLU A 15 -1.22 -18.43 -4.16
CA GLU A 15 -0.56 -19.63 -3.66
C GLU A 15 0.49 -20.08 -4.69
N SER A 16 1.77 -20.00 -4.31
CA SER A 16 2.85 -20.63 -5.05
C SER A 16 2.57 -22.13 -5.05
N ARG A 17 1.91 -22.62 -6.10
CA ARG A 17 1.57 -24.03 -6.21
C ARG A 17 2.87 -24.82 -6.04
N PRO A 18 2.89 -25.86 -5.17
CA PRO A 18 4.07 -26.69 -5.04
C PRO A 18 4.35 -27.28 -6.43
N MET A 19 5.46 -26.85 -7.02
CA MET A 19 5.93 -27.40 -8.29
C MET A 19 6.13 -28.90 -8.02
N VAL A 20 5.41 -29.71 -8.78
CA VAL A 20 5.46 -31.18 -8.74
C VAL A 20 6.90 -31.64 -8.50
N ILE A 21 7.06 -32.55 -7.53
CA ILE A 21 8.32 -33.14 -7.05
C ILE A 21 9.32 -33.32 -8.20
N THR A 22 10.22 -32.35 -8.37
CA THR A 22 11.46 -32.54 -9.13
C THR A 22 12.58 -32.58 -8.10
N SER A 23 13.46 -33.55 -8.25
CA SER A 23 14.47 -33.98 -7.28
C SER A 23 15.65 -33.00 -7.10
N ARG A 24 15.39 -31.70 -7.14
CA ARG A 24 16.39 -30.66 -6.85
C ARG A 24 15.83 -29.74 -5.78
N GLN A 25 16.43 -29.77 -4.60
CA GLN A 25 16.30 -28.72 -3.58
C GLN A 25 16.84 -27.43 -4.17
N GLN A 26 16.01 -26.73 -4.93
CA GLN A 26 16.21 -25.32 -5.15
C GLN A 26 15.41 -24.64 -4.04
N GLU A 27 16.09 -23.88 -3.18
CA GLU A 27 15.49 -22.99 -2.20
C GLU A 27 14.60 -22.01 -2.95
N LYS A 28 13.37 -22.43 -3.22
CA LYS A 28 12.39 -21.61 -3.90
C LYS A 28 11.85 -20.70 -2.83
N ASN A 29 12.52 -19.56 -2.69
CA ASN A 29 11.96 -18.39 -2.01
C ASN A 29 10.50 -18.30 -2.44
N THR A 30 9.61 -18.31 -1.46
CA THR A 30 8.19 -18.14 -1.68
C THR A 30 7.99 -16.73 -2.24
N ASP A 31 7.98 -16.59 -3.57
CA ASP A 31 7.61 -15.36 -4.30
C ASP A 31 6.10 -15.07 -4.12
N GLY A 32 5.65 -14.94 -2.88
CA GLY A 32 4.32 -14.47 -2.54
C GLY A 32 4.37 -12.97 -2.27
N GLY A 33 3.45 -12.22 -2.86
CA GLY A 33 3.28 -10.79 -2.61
C GLY A 33 2.27 -10.50 -1.49
N SER A 34 1.95 -9.22 -1.33
CA SER A 34 0.89 -8.76 -0.42
C SER A 34 0.01 -7.75 -1.13
N LEU A 35 -1.30 -7.82 -0.85
CA LEU A 35 -2.24 -6.78 -1.23
C LEU A 35 -2.30 -5.73 -0.12
N PHE A 36 -1.86 -4.53 -0.45
CA PHE A 36 -1.93 -3.38 0.45
C PHE A 36 -3.14 -2.50 0.10
N THR A 37 -4.00 -2.25 1.08
CA THR A 37 -5.14 -1.34 0.96
C THR A 37 -4.99 -0.19 1.94
N VAL A 38 -5.21 1.04 1.49
CA VAL A 38 -5.17 2.23 2.34
C VAL A 38 -6.42 3.08 2.16
N ALA A 39 -6.90 3.66 3.25
CA ALA A 39 -8.06 4.54 3.28
C ALA A 39 -7.76 5.81 4.06
N PHE A 40 -8.15 6.96 3.50
CA PHE A 40 -8.05 8.25 4.15
C PHE A 40 -9.32 9.05 3.94
N GLN A 41 -9.82 9.67 5.00
CA GLN A 41 -10.66 10.84 4.90
C GLN A 41 -9.77 12.07 5.00
N ILE A 42 -9.80 12.95 3.99
CA ILE A 42 -8.97 14.15 3.91
C ILE A 42 -9.87 15.36 3.67
N LEU A 43 -9.72 16.39 4.50
CA LEU A 43 -10.41 17.66 4.35
C LEU A 43 -9.41 18.70 3.82
N THR A 44 -9.46 18.99 2.52
CA THR A 44 -8.55 19.95 1.87
C THR A 44 -9.05 21.40 1.97
N ASN A 45 -10.35 21.58 2.19
CA ASN A 45 -10.97 22.88 2.42
C ASN A 45 -12.19 22.69 3.33
N SER A 46 -12.39 23.60 4.29
CA SER A 46 -13.50 23.56 5.23
C SER A 46 -14.80 24.16 4.69
N SER A 47 -14.78 24.81 3.52
CA SER A 47 -15.97 25.38 2.89
C SER A 47 -16.72 24.32 2.06
N PRO A 48 -18.04 24.14 2.26
CA PRO A 48 -18.83 23.17 1.49
C PRO A 48 -18.99 23.56 0.02
N THR A 49 -18.68 24.81 -0.35
CA THR A 49 -18.69 25.28 -1.74
C THR A 49 -17.30 25.27 -2.40
N ALA A 50 -16.27 24.86 -1.65
CA ALA A 50 -14.92 24.78 -2.19
C ALA A 50 -14.84 23.75 -3.30
N LYS A 51 -14.20 24.13 -4.40
CA LYS A 51 -13.92 23.23 -5.52
C LYS A 51 -12.63 22.48 -5.26
N LEU A 52 -12.57 21.25 -5.75
CA LEU A 52 -11.32 20.50 -5.80
C LEU A 52 -10.34 21.22 -6.74
N THR A 53 -9.12 21.48 -6.27
CA THR A 53 -8.06 22.12 -7.05
C THR A 53 -6.94 21.13 -7.34
N MET A 54 -6.16 21.38 -8.39
CA MET A 54 -5.01 20.55 -8.71
C MET A 54 -3.98 20.53 -7.57
N GLU A 55 -3.77 21.68 -6.90
CA GLU A 55 -2.92 21.79 -5.70
C GLU A 55 -3.37 20.86 -4.57
N SER A 56 -4.70 20.73 -4.36
CA SER A 56 -5.23 19.84 -3.34
C SER A 56 -5.02 18.36 -3.68
N VAL A 57 -5.05 18.01 -4.98
CA VAL A 57 -4.75 16.66 -5.46
C VAL A 57 -3.26 16.34 -5.26
N ASP A 58 -2.38 17.28 -5.61
CA ASP A 58 -0.93 17.11 -5.43
C ASP A 58 -0.55 16.91 -3.95
N SER A 59 -1.22 17.64 -3.06
CA SER A 59 -1.05 17.51 -1.61
C SER A 59 -1.51 16.13 -1.12
N VAL A 60 -2.68 15.65 -1.58
CA VAL A 60 -3.19 14.31 -1.25
C VAL A 60 -2.25 13.22 -1.78
N ASN A 61 -1.79 13.34 -3.02
CA ASN A 61 -0.87 12.39 -3.62
C ASN A 61 0.47 12.31 -2.86
N SER A 62 1.00 13.46 -2.43
CA SER A 62 2.21 13.54 -1.61
C SER A 62 2.02 12.86 -0.25
N LEU A 63 0.86 13.05 0.38
CA LEU A 63 0.51 12.39 1.65
C LEU A 63 0.41 10.86 1.50
N VAL A 64 -0.30 10.39 0.47
CA VAL A 64 -0.43 8.95 0.18
C VAL A 64 0.93 8.34 -0.11
N SER A 65 1.72 8.99 -0.96
CA SER A 65 3.07 8.54 -1.32
C SER A 65 4.02 8.49 -0.11
N CYS A 66 3.97 9.51 0.76
CA CYS A 66 4.74 9.53 2.00
C CYS A 66 4.33 8.39 2.94
N THR A 67 3.03 8.15 3.09
CA THR A 67 2.50 7.07 3.92
C THR A 67 2.92 5.69 3.40
N LEU A 68 2.81 5.47 2.09
CA LEU A 68 3.27 4.24 1.43
C LEU A 68 4.75 3.99 1.68
N ARG A 69 5.58 5.03 1.52
CA ARG A 69 7.02 4.94 1.79
C ARG A 69 7.29 4.56 3.24
N HIS A 70 6.66 5.23 4.20
CA HIS A 70 6.84 4.90 5.62
C HIS A 70 6.43 3.46 5.95
N ILE A 71 5.32 2.97 5.38
CA ILE A 71 4.88 1.60 5.60
C ILE A 71 5.89 0.63 5.00
N ARG A 72 6.34 0.84 3.75
CA ARG A 72 7.36 0.00 3.10
C ARG A 72 8.66 -0.06 3.90
N THR A 73 9.19 1.09 4.33
CA THR A 73 10.40 1.15 5.16
C THR A 73 10.18 0.45 6.51
N SER A 74 9.02 0.62 7.15
CA SER A 74 8.70 -0.06 8.42
C SER A 74 8.60 -1.58 8.29
N LEU A 75 8.23 -2.07 7.11
CA LEU A 75 8.16 -3.50 6.78
C LEU A 75 9.45 -4.03 6.15
N ASN A 76 10.46 -3.17 5.95
CA ASN A 76 11.71 -3.51 5.28
C ASN A 76 11.50 -4.05 3.84
N CYS A 77 10.44 -3.57 3.17
CA CYS A 77 10.05 -3.92 1.81
C CYS A 77 10.36 -2.75 0.86
N GLU A 78 11.64 -2.40 0.76
CA GLU A 78 12.09 -1.38 -0.20
C GLU A 78 12.23 -1.99 -1.59
N ASP A 79 11.92 -1.23 -2.64
CA ASP A 79 12.11 -1.68 -4.02
C ASP A 79 13.61 -1.94 -4.23
N GLY A 80 13.96 -3.17 -4.66
CA GLY A 80 15.30 -3.53 -5.11
C GLY A 80 15.64 -2.94 -6.47
#